data_AF-A0A410QDA2-F1
#
_entry.id   AF-A0A410QDA2-F1
#
_cell.length_a   1.000
_cell.length_b   1.000
_cell.length_c   1.000
_cell.angle_alpha   90.00
_cell.angle_beta   90.00
_cell.angle_gamma   90.00
#
_symmetry.space_group_name_H-M   'P 1'
#
loop_
_entity.id
_entity.type
_entity.pdbx_description
1 polymer ?
#
loop_
_entity_poly.entity_id
_entity_poly.type
_entity_poly.pdbx_seq_one_letter_code
_entity_poly.pdbx_strand_id
1 'polypeptide(L)'
;MSAEVSGLDNREKYNYWEDIADYDLITAGAMLSSGRYLYVVFICQQAVEKLVKGLFVLYKGVEPPRVHNIWNIFERIFNINEFDLDDKLVAEKYFDFFDELLAYYISERYPSYKEKLSQSITREKAAEVLNKTKEVFSWLKSLKTLEM
;
A
#
# COMPACT_ATOMS: atom_id res chain seq x y z
N MET A 1 12.47 7.55 9.69
CA MET A 1 12.50 6.28 10.47
C MET A 1 12.74 6.53 11.96
N SER A 2 12.48 5.55 12.83
CA SER A 2 12.96 5.54 14.22
C SER A 2 14.50 5.43 14.26
N ALA A 3 15.13 5.76 15.39
CA ALA A 3 16.59 5.72 15.56
C ALA A 3 17.19 4.31 15.37
N GLU A 4 16.38 3.25 15.43
CA GLU A 4 16.81 1.85 15.30
C GLU A 4 17.10 1.45 13.84
N VAL A 5 16.53 2.15 12.85
CA VAL A 5 16.61 1.75 11.43
C VAL A 5 17.70 2.51 10.65
N SER A 6 18.38 3.48 11.27
CA SER A 6 19.33 4.37 10.57
C SER A 6 20.65 3.70 10.17
N GLY A 7 21.03 2.60 10.83
CA GLY A 7 22.26 1.85 10.55
C GLY A 7 22.11 0.63 9.62
N LEU A 8 20.87 0.30 9.24
CA LEU A 8 20.55 -0.87 8.42
C LEU A 8 20.84 -0.64 6.93
N ASP A 9 21.13 -1.72 6.20
CA ASP A 9 21.20 -1.68 4.74
C ASP A 9 19.79 -1.50 4.11
N ASN A 10 19.73 -1.31 2.79
CA ASN A 10 18.45 -1.07 2.10
C ASN A 10 17.49 -2.26 2.17
N ARG A 11 18.02 -3.50 2.22
CA ARG A 11 17.23 -4.73 2.30
C ARG A 11 16.66 -4.91 3.71
N GLU A 12 17.47 -4.66 4.72
CA GLU A 12 17.04 -4.69 6.12
C GLU A 12 15.97 -3.61 6.39
N LYS A 13 16.16 -2.40 5.86
CA LYS A 13 15.13 -1.35 5.90
C LYS A 13 13.85 -1.79 5.18
N TYR A 14 13.97 -2.38 4.00
CA TYR A 14 12.82 -2.93 3.28
C TYR A 14 12.08 -3.98 4.11
N ASN A 15 12.77 -4.92 4.75
CA ASN A 15 12.17 -5.96 5.58
C ASN A 15 11.35 -5.35 6.73
N TYR A 16 11.86 -4.31 7.37
CA TYR A 16 11.09 -3.56 8.38
C TYR A 16 9.78 -3.01 7.80
N TRP A 17 9.82 -2.41 6.61
CA TRP A 17 8.61 -1.91 5.93
C TRP A 17 7.65 -3.04 5.52
N GLU A 18 8.19 -4.16 5.05
CA GLU A 18 7.44 -5.36 4.69
C GLU A 18 6.71 -5.94 5.92
N ASP A 19 7.39 -6.07 7.06
CA ASP A 19 6.82 -6.61 8.31
C ASP A 19 5.64 -5.76 8.81
N ILE A 20 5.79 -4.43 8.84
CA ILE A 20 4.70 -3.56 9.28
C ILE A 20 3.54 -3.49 8.27
N ALA A 21 3.81 -3.74 6.98
CA ALA A 21 2.80 -3.77 5.94
C ALA A 21 2.02 -5.10 5.97
N ASP A 22 2.70 -6.22 6.21
CA ASP A 22 2.08 -7.54 6.43
C ASP A 22 1.18 -7.53 7.67
N TYR A 23 1.65 -6.89 8.76
CA TYR A 23 0.84 -6.73 9.98
C TYR A 23 -0.44 -5.93 9.74
N ASP A 24 -0.36 -4.84 8.95
CA ASP A 24 -1.55 -4.09 8.54
C ASP A 24 -2.50 -4.97 7.72
N LEU A 25 -2.00 -5.77 6.77
CA LEU A 25 -2.85 -6.63 5.94
C LEU A 25 -3.61 -7.67 6.78
N ILE A 26 -2.95 -8.27 7.78
CA ILE A 26 -3.59 -9.16 8.77
C ILE A 26 -4.66 -8.39 9.57
N THR A 27 -4.31 -7.18 10.01
CA THR A 27 -5.21 -6.30 10.76
C THR A 27 -6.47 -5.96 9.96
N ALA A 28 -6.35 -5.68 8.66
CA ALA A 28 -7.51 -5.43 7.79
C ALA A 28 -8.47 -6.62 7.77
N GLY A 29 -7.95 -7.85 7.75
CA GLY A 29 -8.74 -9.08 7.87
C GLY A 29 -9.50 -9.17 9.20
N ALA A 30 -8.82 -8.90 10.32
CA ALA A 30 -9.45 -8.88 11.64
C ALA A 30 -10.54 -7.80 11.74
N MET A 31 -10.31 -6.62 11.15
CA MET A 31 -11.30 -5.53 11.10
C MET A 31 -12.54 -5.95 10.31
N LEU A 32 -12.38 -6.68 9.21
CA LEU A 32 -13.50 -7.19 8.42
C LEU A 32 -14.36 -8.17 9.24
N SER A 33 -13.71 -9.11 9.94
CA SER A 33 -14.40 -10.05 10.85
C SER A 33 -15.15 -9.35 11.98
N SER A 34 -14.63 -8.21 12.45
CA SER A 34 -15.26 -7.42 13.52
C SER A 34 -16.34 -6.43 13.06
N GLY A 35 -16.61 -6.33 11.75
CA GLY A 35 -17.61 -5.40 11.20
C GLY A 35 -17.13 -3.94 11.07
N ARG A 36 -15.82 -3.69 11.18
CA ARG A 36 -15.23 -2.34 11.15
C ARG A 36 -14.84 -1.92 9.74
N TYR A 37 -15.80 -1.82 8.83
CA TYR A 37 -15.56 -1.73 7.37
C TYR A 37 -14.78 -0.49 6.92
N LEU A 38 -15.03 0.68 7.51
CA LEU A 38 -14.22 1.88 7.25
C LEU A 38 -12.73 1.64 7.57
N TYR A 39 -12.46 0.91 8.65
CA TYR A 39 -11.09 0.58 9.04
C TYR A 39 -10.48 -0.51 8.18
N VAL A 40 -11.27 -1.40 7.57
CA VAL A 40 -10.75 -2.36 6.57
C VAL A 40 -10.11 -1.60 5.42
N VAL A 41 -10.85 -0.68 4.79
CA VAL A 41 -10.37 0.03 3.61
C VAL A 41 -9.23 1.00 3.93
N PHE A 42 -9.27 1.64 5.11
CA PHE A 42 -8.16 2.46 5.60
C PHE A 42 -6.88 1.65 5.83
N ILE A 43 -6.97 0.49 6.49
CA ILE A 43 -5.78 -0.34 6.74
C ILE A 43 -5.27 -0.98 5.45
N CYS A 44 -6.14 -1.29 4.48
CA CYS A 44 -5.73 -1.71 3.13
C CYS A 44 -4.89 -0.64 2.43
N GLN A 45 -5.30 0.64 2.51
CA GLN A 45 -4.53 1.76 2.01
C GLN A 45 -3.16 1.83 2.70
N GLN A 46 -3.11 1.71 4.03
CA GLN A 46 -1.88 1.79 4.80
C GLN A 46 -0.91 0.64 4.47
N ALA A 47 -1.40 -0.59 4.34
CA ALA A 47 -0.61 -1.76 4.00
C ALA A 47 0.12 -1.57 2.66
N VAL A 48 -0.62 -1.17 1.61
CA VAL A 48 -0.06 -0.97 0.28
C VAL A 48 0.91 0.22 0.27
N GLU A 49 0.56 1.36 0.88
CA GLU A 49 1.44 2.53 0.95
C GLU A 49 2.77 2.20 1.64
N LYS A 50 2.73 1.48 2.77
CA LYS A 50 3.93 1.06 3.50
C LYS A 50 4.81 0.13 2.66
N LEU A 51 4.22 -0.85 1.95
CA LEU A 51 4.98 -1.76 1.11
C LEU A 51 5.67 -1.03 -0.05
N VAL A 52 4.97 -0.11 -0.73
CA VAL A 52 5.57 0.70 -1.82
C VAL A 52 6.66 1.62 -1.28
N LYS A 53 6.50 2.19 -0.08
CA LYS A 53 7.56 2.94 0.61
C LYS A 53 8.77 2.06 0.96
N GLY A 54 8.54 0.81 1.33
CA GLY A 54 9.60 -0.19 1.47
C GLY A 54 10.38 -0.38 0.18
N LEU A 55 9.68 -0.63 -0.94
CA LEU A 55 10.32 -0.76 -2.27
C LEU A 55 11.12 0.50 -2.64
N PHE A 56 10.60 1.68 -2.29
CA PHE A 56 11.32 2.94 -2.52
C PHE A 56 12.66 2.97 -1.78
N VAL A 57 12.67 2.60 -0.50
CA VAL A 57 13.91 2.53 0.29
C VAL A 57 14.86 1.48 -0.26
N LEU A 58 14.34 0.32 -0.68
CA LEU A 58 15.13 -0.74 -1.28
C LEU A 58 15.93 -0.25 -2.50
N TYR A 59 15.24 0.38 -3.44
CA TYR A 59 15.81 0.73 -4.75
C TYR A 59 16.48 2.10 -4.79
N LYS A 60 16.07 3.05 -3.96
CA LYS A 60 16.62 4.42 -3.97
C LYS A 60 17.58 4.69 -2.81
N GLY A 61 17.58 3.86 -1.78
CA GLY A 61 18.48 4.00 -0.62
C GLY A 61 18.28 5.26 0.20
N VAL A 62 17.15 5.95 0.02
CA VAL A 62 16.80 7.19 0.71
C VAL A 62 15.41 7.10 1.31
N GLU A 63 15.12 7.95 2.28
CA GLU A 63 13.80 8.02 2.93
C GLU A 63 12.69 8.31 1.91
N PRO A 64 11.52 7.65 2.01
CA PRO A 64 10.43 7.84 1.07
C PRO A 64 9.85 9.25 1.16
N PRO A 65 9.30 9.79 0.05
CA PRO A 65 8.66 11.08 0.05
C PRO A 65 7.45 11.12 1.01
N ARG A 66 7.21 12.27 1.62
CA ARG A 66 6.05 12.52 2.49
C ARG A 66 4.78 12.79 1.68
N VAL A 67 4.37 11.80 0.90
CA VAL A 67 3.13 11.80 0.11
C VAL A 67 2.37 10.50 0.37
N HIS A 68 1.05 10.53 0.16
CA HIS A 68 0.14 9.37 0.35
C HIS A 68 -0.36 8.78 -0.96
N ASN A 69 -0.13 9.45 -2.09
CA ASN A 69 -0.46 8.93 -3.40
C ASN A 69 0.50 7.79 -3.75
N ILE A 70 -0.01 6.55 -3.69
CA ILE A 70 0.76 5.31 -3.88
C ILE A 70 1.40 5.27 -5.27
N TRP A 71 0.65 5.63 -6.31
CA TRP A 71 1.14 5.67 -7.69
C TRP A 71 2.32 6.64 -7.86
N ASN A 72 2.24 7.83 -7.25
CA ASN A 72 3.32 8.80 -7.31
C ASN A 72 4.61 8.29 -6.67
N ILE A 73 4.54 7.42 -5.66
CA ILE A 73 5.73 6.78 -5.08
C ILE A 73 6.21 5.68 -6.02
N PHE A 74 5.31 4.86 -6.55
CA PHE A 74 5.60 3.75 -7.45
C PHE A 74 6.36 4.22 -8.71
N GLU A 75 5.88 5.27 -9.40
CA GLU A 75 6.52 5.81 -10.61
C GLU A 75 7.90 6.42 -10.37
N ARG A 76 8.21 6.82 -9.12
CA ARG A 76 9.58 7.28 -8.79
C ARG A 76 10.55 6.12 -8.68
N ILE A 77 10.05 4.90 -8.50
CA ILE A 77 10.84 3.67 -8.40
C ILE A 77 10.99 3.09 -9.80
N PHE A 78 9.86 2.81 -10.45
CA PHE A 78 9.76 2.01 -11.66
C PHE A 78 9.29 2.84 -12.85
N ASN A 79 10.00 2.70 -13.98
CA ASN A 79 9.48 3.10 -15.27
C ASN A 79 8.72 1.92 -15.88
N ILE A 80 7.38 1.96 -15.87
CA ILE A 80 6.55 0.85 -16.38
C ILE A 80 6.77 0.54 -17.86
N ASN A 81 7.41 1.44 -18.62
CA ASN A 81 7.77 1.17 -20.01
C ASN A 81 9.00 0.27 -20.16
N GLU A 82 9.76 0.08 -19.08
CA GLU A 82 10.91 -0.83 -19.02
C GLU A 82 10.51 -2.21 -18.47
N PHE A 83 9.26 -2.37 -18.00
CA PHE A 83 8.74 -3.67 -17.59
C PHE A 83 8.54 -4.58 -18.80
N ASP A 84 8.57 -5.89 -18.56
CA ASP A 84 8.04 -6.82 -19.54
C ASP A 84 6.54 -6.59 -19.75
N LEU A 85 5.98 -7.20 -20.80
CA LEU A 85 4.60 -6.97 -21.17
C LEU A 85 3.62 -7.37 -20.06
N ASP A 86 3.90 -8.45 -19.34
CA ASP A 86 3.00 -8.98 -18.32
C ASP A 86 3.00 -8.05 -17.09
N ASP A 87 4.16 -7.67 -16.59
CA ASP A 87 4.29 -6.75 -15.45
C ASP A 87 3.77 -5.35 -15.78
N LYS A 88 3.96 -4.88 -17.02
CA LYS A 88 3.37 -3.61 -17.48
C LYS A 88 1.85 -3.64 -17.44
N LEU A 89 1.23 -4.69 -17.98
CA LEU A 89 -0.24 -4.84 -17.96
C LEU A 89 -0.78 -4.94 -16.53
N VAL A 90 -0.05 -5.62 -15.63
CA VAL A 90 -0.41 -5.69 -14.22
C VAL A 90 -0.30 -4.32 -13.53
N ALA A 91 0.75 -3.55 -13.81
CA ALA A 91 0.90 -2.20 -13.27
C ALA A 91 -0.22 -1.27 -13.74
N GLU A 92 -0.55 -1.28 -15.04
CA GLU A 92 -1.66 -0.50 -15.62
C GLU A 92 -3.01 -0.91 -15.01
N LYS A 93 -3.26 -2.22 -14.82
CA LYS A 93 -4.48 -2.73 -14.16
C LYS A 93 -4.64 -2.20 -12.73
N TYR A 94 -3.55 -2.00 -11.99
CA TYR A 94 -3.60 -1.60 -10.59
C TYR A 94 -3.54 -0.09 -10.37
N PHE A 95 -3.30 0.72 -11.41
CA PHE A 95 -3.34 2.18 -11.35
C PHE A 95 -4.65 2.70 -10.71
N ASP A 96 -5.80 2.28 -11.26
CA ASP A 96 -7.11 2.72 -10.75
C ASP A 96 -7.34 2.32 -9.30
N PHE A 97 -6.75 1.19 -8.87
CA PHE A 97 -6.87 0.74 -7.49
C PHE A 97 -6.01 1.57 -6.52
N PHE A 98 -4.84 2.04 -6.95
CA PHE A 98 -4.05 2.96 -6.14
C PHE A 98 -4.77 4.29 -5.92
N ASP A 99 -5.47 4.79 -6.93
CA ASP A 99 -6.30 6.00 -6.79
C ASP A 99 -7.51 5.76 -5.88
N GLU A 100 -8.17 4.61 -6.00
CA GLU A 100 -9.24 4.20 -5.09
C GLU A 100 -8.74 4.13 -3.63
N LEU A 101 -7.59 3.50 -3.37
CA LEU A 101 -7.01 3.42 -2.03
C LEU A 101 -6.69 4.80 -1.47
N LEU A 102 -6.26 5.77 -2.27
CA LEU A 102 -5.99 7.13 -1.82
C LEU A 102 -7.22 7.80 -1.18
N ALA A 103 -8.42 7.52 -1.69
CA ALA A 103 -9.67 8.01 -1.08
C ALA A 103 -9.89 7.45 0.34
N TYR A 104 -9.31 6.30 0.67
CA TYR A 104 -9.43 5.67 1.99
C TYR A 104 -8.38 6.16 2.99
N TYR A 105 -7.44 7.02 2.60
CA TYR A 105 -6.58 7.72 3.55
C TYR A 105 -7.39 8.74 4.36
N ILE A 106 -7.76 8.35 5.58
CA ILE A 106 -8.65 9.14 6.44
C ILE A 106 -7.94 9.86 7.58
N SER A 107 -6.66 9.60 7.88
CA SER A 107 -5.97 10.14 9.06
C SER A 107 -6.10 11.66 9.19
N GLU A 108 -5.91 12.38 8.09
CA GLU A 108 -5.96 13.85 8.03
C GLU A 108 -7.33 14.41 7.60
N ARG A 109 -8.33 13.53 7.43
CA ARG A 109 -9.68 13.93 6.97
C ARG A 109 -10.58 14.33 8.13
N TYR A 110 -11.41 15.34 7.91
CA TYR A 110 -12.40 15.82 8.85
C TYR A 110 -13.42 14.73 9.23
N PRO A 111 -14.01 14.76 10.45
CA PRO A 111 -15.00 13.78 10.90
C PRO A 111 -16.18 13.59 9.92
N SER A 112 -16.67 14.66 9.32
CA SER A 112 -17.77 14.62 8.34
C SER A 112 -17.44 13.82 7.07
N TYR A 113 -16.18 13.84 6.63
CA TYR A 113 -15.71 13.00 5.52
C TYR A 113 -15.69 11.53 5.92
N LYS A 114 -15.14 11.23 7.11
CA LYS A 114 -15.09 9.88 7.68
C LYS A 114 -16.49 9.29 7.85
N GLU A 115 -17.44 10.08 8.30
CA GLU A 115 -18.83 9.67 8.48
C GLU A 115 -19.49 9.34 7.14
N LYS A 116 -19.38 10.21 6.14
CA LYS A 116 -19.91 9.96 4.79
C LYS A 116 -19.32 8.70 4.16
N LEU A 117 -17.99 8.54 4.27
CA LEU A 117 -17.31 7.35 3.77
C LEU A 117 -17.76 6.10 4.54
N SER A 118 -17.88 6.17 5.86
CA SER A 118 -18.36 5.04 6.67
C SER A 118 -19.77 4.59 6.28
N GLN A 119 -20.63 5.51 5.85
CA GLN A 119 -21.99 5.20 5.40
C GLN A 119 -22.02 4.55 4.01
N SER A 120 -21.01 4.79 3.18
CA SER A 120 -20.94 4.21 1.82
C SER A 120 -20.21 2.87 1.77
N ILE A 121 -19.33 2.55 2.72
CA ILE A 121 -18.58 1.29 2.73
C ILE A 121 -19.40 0.17 3.37
N THR A 122 -19.94 -0.72 2.52
CA THR A 122 -20.59 -1.96 2.95
C THR A 122 -19.58 -3.05 3.29
N ARG A 123 -20.07 -4.15 3.87
CA ARG A 123 -19.26 -5.36 4.11
C ARG A 123 -18.69 -5.90 2.80
N GLU A 124 -19.50 -5.95 1.75
CA GLU A 124 -19.16 -6.46 0.44
C GLU A 124 -18.05 -5.61 -0.18
N LYS A 125 -18.18 -4.28 -0.12
CA LYS A 125 -17.15 -3.39 -0.62
C LYS A 125 -15.84 -3.52 0.16
N ALA A 126 -15.91 -3.60 1.49
CA ALA A 126 -14.72 -3.81 2.32
C ALA A 126 -14.03 -5.15 2.01
N ALA A 127 -14.79 -6.22 1.77
CA ALA A 127 -14.25 -7.52 1.39
C ALA A 127 -13.62 -7.49 -0.02
N GLU A 128 -14.26 -6.82 -0.98
CA GLU A 128 -13.73 -6.60 -2.33
C GLU A 128 -12.39 -5.86 -2.29
N VAL A 129 -12.33 -4.73 -1.58
CA VAL A 129 -11.10 -3.95 -1.40
C VAL A 129 -10.02 -4.80 -0.73
N LEU A 130 -10.34 -5.53 0.35
CA LEU A 130 -9.36 -6.40 1.01
C LEU A 130 -8.80 -7.48 0.09
N ASN A 131 -9.65 -8.13 -0.72
CA ASN A 131 -9.21 -9.18 -1.64
C ASN A 131 -8.31 -8.60 -2.74
N LYS A 132 -8.72 -7.48 -3.35
CA LYS A 132 -7.91 -6.78 -4.36
C LYS A 132 -6.59 -6.27 -3.77
N THR A 133 -6.61 -5.79 -2.52
CA THR A 133 -5.39 -5.44 -1.78
C THR A 133 -4.45 -6.64 -1.64
N LYS A 134 -4.93 -7.83 -1.30
CA LYS A 134 -4.06 -9.03 -1.22
C LYS A 134 -3.40 -9.37 -2.56
N GLU A 135 -4.15 -9.28 -3.66
CA GLU A 135 -3.61 -9.50 -5.01
C GLU A 135 -2.48 -8.52 -5.34
N VAL A 136 -2.75 -7.23 -5.15
CA VAL A 136 -1.79 -6.14 -5.40
C VAL A 136 -0.58 -6.24 -4.48
N PHE A 137 -0.80 -6.56 -3.20
CA PHE A 137 0.25 -6.72 -2.21
C PHE A 137 1.20 -7.86 -2.59
N SER A 138 0.66 -9.00 -3.05
CA SER A 138 1.48 -10.12 -3.53
C SER A 138 2.34 -9.74 -4.73
N TRP A 139 1.78 -9.00 -5.70
CA TRP A 139 2.55 -8.51 -6.85
C TRP A 139 3.62 -7.50 -6.43
N LEU A 140 3.29 -6.52 -5.58
CA LEU A 140 4.29 -5.57 -5.08
C LEU A 140 5.44 -6.28 -4.32
N LYS A 141 5.17 -7.36 -3.58
CA LYS A 141 6.23 -8.17 -2.95
C LYS A 141 7.13 -8.84 -3.98
N SER A 142 6.62 -9.31 -5.13
CA SER A 142 7.46 -9.93 -6.15
C SER A 142 8.42 -8.91 -6.80
N LEU A 143 8.04 -7.64 -6.84
CA LEU A 143 8.92 -6.57 -7.36
C LEU A 143 10.16 -6.32 -6.50
N LYS A 144 10.34 -6.94 -5.32
CA LYS A 144 11.56 -6.76 -4.49
C LYS A 144 12.81 -7.47 -5.03
N THR A 145 12.62 -8.36 -6.00
CA THR A 145 13.67 -9.14 -6.69
C THR A 145 13.92 -8.67 -8.11
N LEU A 146 13.27 -7.59 -8.55
CA LEU A 146 13.50 -7.01 -9.86
C LEU A 146 14.95 -6.49 -9.92
N GLU A 147 15.72 -6.95 -10.90
CA GLU A 147 17.03 -6.37 -11.18
C GLU A 147 16.81 -5.08 -11.96
N MET A 148 17.30 -3.96 -11.43
CA MET A 148 17.22 -2.62 -12.04
C MET A 148 18.58 -2.17 -12.54
#